data_AF-A0A7H9ARB5-F1
#
_entry.id   AF-A0A7H9ARB5-F1
#
_cell.length_a   1.000
_cell.length_b   1.000
_cell.length_c   1.000
_cell.angle_alpha   90.00
_cell.angle_beta   90.00
_cell.angle_gamma   90.00
#
_symmetry.space_group_name_H-M   'P 1'
#
loop_
_entity.id
_entity.type
_entity.pdbx_description
1 polymer ?
#
loop_
_entity_poly.entity_id
_entity_poly.type
_entity_poly.pdbx_seq_one_letter_code
_entity_poly.pdbx_strand_id
1 'polypeptide(L)'
;MNKNYYAVLMAGGVGSRFWPISTSEYPKQFHDMLGTGDTLIQKTFQRLNRFIPTENILILTNERYNDLVLEQLPKVKQEQVVLEPAMRNTAPCILYAALKIQKMNPDGVMIVAPSDHWIENEAAFAKDVTTCFEKCSGEEVLCTLGIKPTFPNTGFGYIEFDKKSTKELKKVAQFREKPDYEVAKEFLSQGNFLWNAGIFMWSVKTIVNAFKNYQSEQYQLFESGMSCYNTNDERTFIQENYPKAENISIDYAILERSRSIFVLPATFDWNDLGTWGSLYDKLEKDNDNNAVVNGKVLVDNANGNMIRSPKGKVVVVDGLKDYIIIDKEEVLLICPKSKEQDIKKILSKVKDKFGDQYA
;
A
#
# COMPACT_ATOMS: atom_id res chain seq x y z
N MET A 1 2.41 -7.49 -23.86
CA MET A 1 2.68 -7.72 -22.42
C MET A 1 2.79 -9.22 -22.18
N ASN A 2 3.56 -9.67 -21.19
CA ASN A 2 3.69 -11.09 -20.88
C ASN A 2 2.39 -11.60 -20.21
N LYS A 3 1.74 -12.61 -20.78
CA LYS A 3 0.48 -13.18 -20.27
C LYS A 3 0.60 -13.89 -18.92
N ASN A 4 1.83 -14.20 -18.50
CA ASN A 4 2.11 -14.81 -17.21
C ASN A 4 2.29 -13.78 -16.10
N TYR A 5 2.33 -12.48 -16.41
CA TYR A 5 2.44 -11.44 -15.40
C TYR A 5 1.05 -11.08 -14.88
N TYR A 6 0.92 -11.09 -13.56
CA TYR A 6 -0.27 -10.71 -12.81
C TYR A 6 0.06 -9.62 -11.80
N ALA A 7 -0.94 -8.82 -11.46
CA ALA A 7 -0.86 -7.92 -10.34
C ALA A 7 -2.02 -8.15 -9.39
N VAL A 8 -1.73 -7.92 -8.12
CA VAL A 8 -2.70 -7.96 -7.03
C VAL A 8 -2.56 -6.65 -6.28
N LEU A 9 -3.56 -5.78 -6.46
CA LEU A 9 -3.58 -4.43 -5.93
C LEU A 9 -4.35 -4.41 -4.60
N MET A 10 -3.66 -4.18 -3.48
CA MET A 10 -4.26 -4.16 -2.15
C MET A 10 -4.91 -2.80 -1.85
N ALA A 11 -6.24 -2.79 -1.80
CA ALA A 11 -7.09 -1.61 -1.60
C ALA A 11 -8.04 -1.75 -0.40
N GLY A 12 -7.54 -2.31 0.71
CA GLY A 12 -8.29 -2.48 1.96
C GLY A 12 -8.00 -1.45 3.06
N GLY A 13 -6.92 -0.66 2.94
CA GLY A 13 -6.51 0.32 3.95
C GLY A 13 -7.49 1.49 4.04
N VAL A 14 -7.76 1.99 5.26
CA VAL A 14 -8.62 3.17 5.45
C VAL A 14 -7.82 4.47 5.31
N GLY A 15 -6.57 4.52 5.79
CA GLY A 15 -5.76 5.75 5.75
C GLY A 15 -6.14 6.81 6.80
N SER A 16 -6.61 6.40 7.99
CA SER A 16 -7.19 7.30 9.01
C SER A 16 -6.30 8.45 9.53
N ARG A 17 -5.00 8.46 9.24
CA ARG A 17 -4.12 9.62 9.54
C ARG A 17 -4.38 10.82 8.62
N PHE A 18 -5.10 10.63 7.53
CA PHE A 18 -5.54 11.70 6.61
C PHE A 18 -6.96 12.19 6.90
N TRP A 19 -7.55 11.84 8.04
CA TRP A 19 -8.77 12.51 8.47
C TRP A 19 -8.54 14.04 8.51
N PRO A 20 -9.49 14.88 8.03
CA PRO A 20 -10.86 14.55 7.63
C PRO A 20 -11.08 14.12 6.17
N ILE A 21 -10.03 14.01 5.35
CA ILE A 21 -10.17 13.60 3.96
C ILE A 21 -10.49 12.12 3.84
N SER A 22 -9.73 11.29 4.56
CA SER A 22 -9.84 9.84 4.48
C SER A 22 -10.73 9.31 5.60
N THR A 23 -11.89 8.77 5.23
CA THR A 23 -12.87 8.19 6.17
C THR A 23 -13.00 6.70 5.95
N SER A 24 -13.76 6.04 6.82
CA SER A 24 -14.05 4.62 6.63
C SER A 24 -14.87 4.38 5.35
N GLU A 25 -15.83 5.25 5.03
CA GLU A 25 -16.68 5.11 3.84
C GLU A 25 -15.92 5.43 2.55
N TYR A 26 -15.00 6.41 2.61
CA TYR A 26 -14.23 6.84 1.44
C TYR A 26 -12.71 6.90 1.75
N PRO A 27 -12.03 5.74 1.70
CA PRO A 27 -10.61 5.60 2.03
C PRO A 27 -9.61 6.34 1.13
N LYS A 28 -8.39 6.51 1.67
CA LYS A 28 -7.23 7.22 1.09
C LYS A 28 -6.98 6.90 -0.38
N GLN A 29 -7.02 5.63 -0.77
CA GLN A 29 -6.71 5.19 -2.12
C GLN A 29 -7.66 5.78 -3.18
N PHE A 30 -8.87 6.19 -2.79
CA PHE A 30 -9.87 6.79 -3.65
C PHE A 30 -9.82 8.33 -3.69
N HIS A 31 -8.78 8.94 -3.10
CA HIS A 31 -8.58 10.38 -3.13
C HIS A 31 -7.44 10.77 -4.06
N ASP A 32 -7.63 11.88 -4.77
CA ASP A 32 -6.53 12.66 -5.33
C ASP A 32 -5.86 13.44 -4.19
N MET A 33 -4.85 12.81 -3.61
CA MET A 33 -4.12 13.37 -2.47
C MET A 33 -3.23 14.56 -2.85
N LEU A 34 -2.83 14.64 -4.12
CA LEU A 34 -1.84 15.59 -4.61
C LEU A 34 -2.46 16.75 -5.42
N GLY A 35 -3.75 16.67 -5.77
CA GLY A 35 -4.41 17.66 -6.62
C GLY A 35 -4.03 17.50 -8.10
N THR A 36 -3.59 16.30 -8.51
CA THR A 36 -3.10 16.02 -9.86
C THR A 36 -4.18 15.58 -10.84
N GLY A 37 -5.39 15.29 -10.34
CA GLY A 37 -6.53 14.81 -11.12
C GLY A 37 -6.76 13.29 -11.06
N ASP A 38 -5.79 12.51 -10.61
CA ASP A 38 -5.95 11.05 -10.42
C ASP A 38 -5.91 10.67 -8.94
N THR A 39 -6.69 9.65 -8.57
CA THR A 39 -6.61 9.02 -7.25
C THR A 39 -5.41 8.08 -7.15
N LEU A 40 -4.99 7.73 -5.93
CA LEU A 40 -3.82 6.86 -5.74
C LEU A 40 -4.03 5.46 -6.34
N ILE A 41 -5.25 4.91 -6.24
CA ILE A 41 -5.59 3.62 -6.84
C ILE A 41 -5.53 3.69 -8.38
N GLN A 42 -6.00 4.79 -8.98
CA GLN A 42 -5.93 5.02 -10.41
C GLN A 42 -4.48 5.08 -10.89
N LYS A 43 -3.63 5.86 -10.22
CA LYS A 43 -2.20 5.95 -10.57
C LYS A 43 -1.50 4.60 -10.44
N THR A 44 -1.75 3.87 -9.36
CA THR A 44 -1.12 2.55 -9.18
C THR A 44 -1.59 1.55 -10.24
N PHE A 45 -2.89 1.54 -10.56
CA PHE A 45 -3.43 0.70 -11.63
C PHE A 45 -2.82 1.05 -12.99
N GLN A 46 -2.77 2.33 -13.34
CA GLN A 46 -2.17 2.81 -14.59
C GLN A 46 -0.70 2.39 -14.69
N ARG A 47 0.09 2.59 -13.63
CA ARG A 47 1.50 2.19 -13.54
C ARG A 47 1.71 0.70 -13.82
N LEU A 48 0.90 -0.16 -13.20
CA LEU A 48 0.97 -1.62 -13.40
C LEU A 48 0.53 -2.03 -14.82
N ASN A 49 -0.54 -1.41 -15.32
CA ASN A 49 -1.11 -1.67 -16.64
C ASN A 49 -0.21 -1.24 -17.81
N ARG A 50 0.95 -0.62 -17.55
CA ARG A 50 1.97 -0.33 -18.59
C ARG A 50 2.70 -1.58 -19.07
N PHE A 51 2.75 -2.63 -18.26
CA PHE A 51 3.50 -3.86 -18.57
C PHE A 51 2.78 -5.16 -18.18
N ILE A 52 1.70 -5.09 -17.40
CA ILE A 52 0.84 -6.21 -17.02
C ILE A 52 -0.48 -6.09 -17.79
N PRO A 53 -0.98 -7.17 -18.45
CA PRO A 53 -2.27 -7.13 -19.13
C PRO A 53 -3.39 -6.68 -18.19
N THR A 54 -4.31 -5.85 -18.70
CA THR A 54 -5.41 -5.27 -17.89
C THR A 54 -6.21 -6.35 -17.19
N GLU A 55 -6.52 -7.45 -17.88
CA GLU A 55 -7.27 -8.61 -17.39
C GLU A 55 -6.55 -9.39 -16.27
N ASN A 56 -5.23 -9.22 -16.14
CA ASN A 56 -4.39 -9.90 -15.14
C ASN A 56 -4.14 -9.04 -13.88
N ILE A 57 -4.78 -7.87 -13.77
CA ILE A 57 -4.71 -7.01 -12.59
C ILE A 57 -5.95 -7.27 -11.73
N LEU A 58 -5.77 -7.90 -10.58
CA LEU A 58 -6.81 -8.17 -9.60
C LEU A 58 -6.79 -7.11 -8.50
N ILE A 59 -7.96 -6.66 -8.05
CA ILE A 59 -8.11 -5.65 -7.00
C ILE A 59 -8.60 -6.35 -5.73
N LEU A 60 -7.77 -6.40 -4.70
CA LEU A 60 -8.16 -6.91 -3.38
C LEU A 60 -8.77 -5.78 -2.56
N THR A 61 -10.03 -5.94 -2.15
CA THR A 61 -10.69 -4.91 -1.36
C THR A 61 -11.82 -5.49 -0.51
N ASN A 62 -12.27 -4.74 0.50
CA ASN A 62 -13.45 -5.12 1.27
C ASN A 62 -14.71 -5.00 0.39
N GLU A 63 -15.68 -5.89 0.60
CA GLU A 63 -16.92 -5.93 -0.18
C GLU A 63 -17.66 -4.59 -0.25
N ARG A 64 -17.56 -3.77 0.81
CA ARG A 64 -18.19 -2.44 0.87
C ARG A 64 -17.62 -1.42 -0.13
N TYR A 65 -16.42 -1.67 -0.67
CA TYR A 65 -15.76 -0.78 -1.63
C TYR A 65 -15.90 -1.26 -3.07
N ASN A 66 -16.68 -2.31 -3.34
CA ASN A 66 -16.86 -2.88 -4.68
C ASN A 66 -17.20 -1.81 -5.72
N ASP A 67 -18.24 -1.03 -5.44
CA ASP A 67 -18.77 -0.05 -6.39
C ASP A 67 -17.79 1.10 -6.60
N LEU A 68 -17.11 1.55 -5.52
CA LEU A 68 -16.06 2.56 -5.60
C LEU A 68 -14.89 2.10 -6.47
N VAL A 69 -14.46 0.83 -6.37
CA VAL A 69 -13.39 0.29 -7.21
C VAL A 69 -13.80 0.29 -8.69
N LEU A 70 -15.01 -0.16 -9.00
CA LEU A 70 -15.50 -0.22 -10.39
C LEU A 70 -15.72 1.18 -10.99
N GLU A 71 -16.17 2.14 -10.19
CA GLU A 71 -16.28 3.55 -10.60
C GLU A 71 -14.89 4.14 -10.89
N GLN A 72 -13.93 3.91 -9.98
CA GLN A 72 -12.60 4.49 -10.06
C GLN A 72 -11.73 3.86 -11.15
N LEU A 73 -11.95 2.58 -11.46
CA LEU A 73 -11.18 1.81 -12.43
C LEU A 73 -12.10 1.24 -13.53
N PRO A 74 -12.57 2.04 -14.49
CA PRO A 74 -13.57 1.61 -15.49
C PRO A 74 -13.10 0.52 -16.46
N LYS A 75 -11.80 0.19 -16.48
CA LYS A 75 -11.23 -0.91 -17.25
C LYS A 75 -11.29 -2.26 -16.52
N VAL A 76 -11.54 -2.25 -15.21
CA VAL A 76 -11.61 -3.43 -14.34
C VAL A 76 -13.03 -3.99 -14.41
N LYS A 77 -13.14 -5.31 -14.59
CA LYS A 77 -14.42 -6.02 -14.55
C LYS A 77 -14.68 -6.62 -13.17
N GLN A 78 -15.94 -6.97 -12.90
CA GLN A 78 -16.35 -7.53 -11.61
C GLN A 78 -15.53 -8.76 -11.20
N GLU A 79 -15.15 -9.61 -12.16
CA GLU A 79 -14.42 -10.85 -11.91
C GLU A 79 -12.97 -10.61 -11.44
N GLN A 80 -12.45 -9.40 -11.67
CA GLN A 80 -11.12 -8.97 -11.23
C GLN A 80 -11.14 -8.38 -9.82
N VAL A 81 -12.31 -8.04 -9.28
CA VAL A 81 -12.46 -7.50 -7.92
C VAL A 81 -12.62 -8.66 -6.94
N VAL A 82 -11.59 -8.85 -6.13
CA VAL A 82 -11.50 -9.91 -5.14
C VAL A 82 -12.01 -9.36 -3.81
N LEU A 83 -13.29 -9.61 -3.53
CA LEU A 83 -13.98 -9.05 -2.39
C LEU A 83 -13.71 -9.83 -1.09
N GLU A 84 -13.36 -9.09 -0.05
CA GLU A 84 -13.11 -9.59 1.31
C GLU A 84 -14.33 -9.26 2.20
N PRO A 85 -15.02 -10.27 2.77
CA PRO A 85 -16.18 -10.04 3.64
C PRO A 85 -15.78 -9.62 5.06
N ALA A 86 -14.50 -9.76 5.43
CA ALA A 86 -13.99 -9.40 6.75
C ALA A 86 -12.53 -8.94 6.64
N MET A 87 -12.11 -8.03 7.52
CA MET A 87 -10.71 -7.60 7.60
C MET A 87 -9.86 -8.68 8.27
N ARG A 88 -9.01 -9.35 7.50
CA ARG A 88 -8.10 -10.41 8.01
C ARG A 88 -6.62 -10.15 7.70
N ASN A 89 -6.26 -8.88 7.46
CA ASN A 89 -4.90 -8.44 7.13
C ASN A 89 -4.40 -9.04 5.79
N THR A 90 -3.11 -8.94 5.47
CA THR A 90 -2.63 -9.15 4.09
C THR A 90 -2.44 -10.61 3.69
N ALA A 91 -2.20 -11.55 4.61
CA ALA A 91 -1.93 -12.94 4.22
C ALA A 91 -3.15 -13.64 3.57
N PRO A 92 -4.37 -13.57 4.13
CA PRO A 92 -5.53 -14.29 3.58
C PRO A 92 -5.97 -13.75 2.22
N CYS A 93 -5.94 -12.42 2.02
CA CYS A 93 -6.30 -11.83 0.73
C CYS A 93 -5.28 -12.18 -0.36
N ILE A 94 -3.98 -12.21 -0.03
CA ILE A 94 -2.93 -12.66 -0.95
C ILE A 94 -3.10 -14.15 -1.30
N LEU A 95 -3.36 -15.02 -0.32
CA LEU A 95 -3.59 -16.45 -0.58
C LEU A 95 -4.79 -16.66 -1.49
N TYR A 96 -5.90 -15.97 -1.20
CA TYR A 96 -7.12 -16.05 -2.02
C TYR A 96 -6.84 -15.64 -3.48
N ALA A 97 -6.20 -14.49 -3.70
CA ALA A 97 -5.80 -14.07 -5.05
C ALA A 97 -4.84 -15.06 -5.71
N ALA A 98 -3.85 -15.57 -4.97
CA ALA A 98 -2.88 -16.52 -5.52
C ALA A 98 -3.57 -17.82 -5.98
N LEU A 99 -4.53 -18.37 -5.21
CA LEU A 99 -5.27 -19.57 -5.63
C LEU A 99 -6.18 -19.31 -6.84
N LYS A 100 -6.84 -18.14 -6.91
CA LYS A 100 -7.59 -17.73 -8.11
C LYS A 100 -6.70 -17.67 -9.34
N ILE A 101 -5.54 -17.03 -9.22
CA ILE A 101 -4.57 -16.92 -10.32
C ILE A 101 -4.03 -18.31 -10.67
N GLN A 102 -3.71 -19.17 -9.68
CA GLN A 102 -3.20 -20.52 -9.91
C GLN A 102 -4.14 -21.35 -10.77
N LYS A 103 -5.45 -21.25 -10.51
CA LYS A 103 -6.48 -21.94 -11.29
C LYS A 103 -6.57 -21.43 -12.73
N MET A 104 -6.33 -20.15 -12.98
CA MET A 104 -6.35 -19.54 -14.31
C MET A 104 -5.05 -19.78 -15.09
N ASN A 105 -3.90 -19.62 -14.42
CA ASN A 105 -2.57 -19.75 -14.97
C ASN A 105 -1.58 -20.26 -13.90
N PRO A 106 -1.21 -21.55 -13.91
CA PRO A 106 -0.27 -22.11 -12.94
C PRO A 106 1.16 -21.58 -13.10
N ASP A 107 1.50 -21.04 -14.27
CA ASP A 107 2.80 -20.41 -14.56
C ASP A 107 2.80 -18.90 -14.24
N GLY A 108 1.74 -18.41 -13.59
CA GLY A 108 1.60 -17.01 -13.20
C GLY A 108 2.70 -16.55 -12.26
N VAL A 109 3.23 -15.36 -12.52
CA VAL A 109 4.10 -14.61 -11.61
C VAL A 109 3.41 -13.30 -11.29
N MET A 110 3.31 -13.01 -10.00
CA MET A 110 2.47 -11.92 -9.52
C MET A 110 3.27 -10.91 -8.71
N ILE A 111 2.88 -9.65 -8.86
CA ILE A 111 3.24 -8.57 -7.94
C ILE A 111 2.09 -8.34 -6.96
N VAL A 112 2.39 -8.23 -5.68
CA VAL A 112 1.50 -7.65 -4.67
C VAL A 112 1.94 -6.22 -4.43
N ALA A 113 1.03 -5.28 -4.67
CA ALA A 113 1.31 -3.84 -4.54
C ALA A 113 0.23 -3.15 -3.70
N PRO A 114 0.60 -2.28 -2.76
CA PRO A 114 -0.34 -1.37 -2.09
C PRO A 114 -0.90 -0.35 -3.08
N SER A 115 -2.19 -0.03 -2.95
CA SER A 115 -2.89 0.92 -3.82
C SER A 115 -2.66 2.39 -3.49
N ASP A 116 -1.98 2.68 -2.39
CA ASP A 116 -1.92 4.00 -1.78
C ASP A 116 -0.48 4.55 -1.66
N HIS A 117 0.45 3.99 -2.42
CA HIS A 117 1.85 4.45 -2.50
C HIS A 117 2.09 5.40 -3.68
N TRP A 118 2.98 6.36 -3.47
CA TRP A 118 3.46 7.30 -4.48
C TRP A 118 4.79 6.85 -5.08
N ILE A 119 4.85 6.82 -6.42
CA ILE A 119 6.07 6.53 -7.21
C ILE A 119 5.94 7.33 -8.51
N GLU A 120 6.87 8.25 -8.77
CA GLU A 120 6.89 9.10 -9.98
C GLU A 120 7.62 8.40 -11.13
N ASN A 121 8.76 7.76 -10.85
CA ASN A 121 9.56 7.08 -11.86
C ASN A 121 8.99 5.69 -12.20
N GLU A 122 7.87 5.68 -12.91
CA GLU A 122 7.15 4.47 -13.31
C GLU A 122 7.98 3.53 -14.21
N ALA A 123 8.90 4.09 -15.00
CA ALA A 123 9.76 3.30 -15.88
C ALA A 123 10.79 2.49 -15.08
N ALA A 124 11.42 3.11 -14.08
CA ALA A 124 12.31 2.41 -13.14
C ALA A 124 11.55 1.37 -12.32
N PHE A 125 10.32 1.70 -11.85
CA PHE A 125 9.45 0.74 -11.19
C PHE A 125 9.16 -0.50 -12.07
N ALA A 126 8.74 -0.29 -13.32
CA ALA A 126 8.43 -1.39 -14.24
C ALA A 126 9.67 -2.27 -14.51
N LYS A 127 10.85 -1.64 -14.64
CA LYS A 127 12.12 -2.36 -14.78
C LYS A 127 12.41 -3.23 -13.55
N ASP A 128 12.36 -2.64 -12.35
CA ASP A 128 12.66 -3.33 -11.10
C ASP A 128 11.71 -4.52 -10.85
N VAL A 129 10.40 -4.33 -11.11
CA VAL A 129 9.41 -5.40 -11.01
C VAL A 129 9.69 -6.52 -12.03
N THR A 130 10.05 -6.16 -13.27
CA THR A 130 10.38 -7.15 -14.31
C THR A 130 11.62 -7.97 -13.95
N THR A 131 12.67 -7.34 -13.41
CA THR A 131 13.86 -8.04 -12.90
C THR A 131 13.49 -9.07 -11.83
N CYS A 132 12.58 -8.73 -10.90
CA CYS A 132 12.09 -9.68 -9.91
C CYS A 132 11.21 -10.77 -10.52
N PHE A 133 10.37 -10.46 -11.51
CA PHE A 133 9.57 -11.46 -12.21
C PHE A 133 10.43 -12.49 -12.93
N GLU A 134 11.50 -12.08 -13.59
CA GLU A 134 12.45 -12.99 -14.25
C GLU A 134 13.06 -13.98 -13.24
N LYS A 135 13.47 -13.47 -12.07
CA LYS A 135 13.98 -14.30 -10.97
C LYS A 135 12.94 -15.30 -10.46
N CYS A 136 11.73 -14.82 -10.17
CA CYS A 136 10.64 -15.64 -9.62
C CYS A 136 10.07 -16.64 -10.64
N SER A 137 10.21 -16.39 -11.94
CA SER A 137 9.78 -17.32 -12.99
C SER A 137 10.68 -18.56 -13.07
N GLY A 138 11.98 -18.39 -12.81
CA GLY A 138 12.97 -19.48 -12.92
C GLY A 138 13.28 -20.19 -11.60
N GLU A 139 12.97 -19.58 -10.46
CA GLU A 139 13.39 -20.07 -9.14
C GLU A 139 12.25 -19.97 -8.11
N GLU A 140 12.19 -20.92 -7.17
CA GLU A 140 11.24 -20.88 -6.06
C GLU A 140 11.68 -19.90 -4.96
N VAL A 141 11.61 -18.61 -5.28
CA VAL A 141 12.02 -17.52 -4.40
C VAL A 141 10.94 -16.45 -4.25
N LEU A 142 10.99 -15.75 -3.11
CA LEU A 142 10.16 -14.57 -2.83
C LEU A 142 11.02 -13.33 -3.05
N CYS A 143 10.58 -12.40 -3.88
CA CYS A 143 11.26 -11.14 -4.12
C CYS A 143 10.51 -9.98 -3.46
N THR A 144 11.24 -8.96 -3.05
CA THR A 144 10.70 -7.70 -2.52
C THR A 144 11.50 -6.52 -3.05
N LEU A 145 10.89 -5.34 -3.08
CA LEU A 145 11.59 -4.08 -3.36
C LEU A 145 12.00 -3.42 -2.03
N GLY A 146 13.26 -2.98 -1.97
CA GLY A 146 13.81 -2.32 -0.78
C GLY A 146 14.19 -0.88 -1.08
N ILE A 147 13.67 0.07 -0.30
CA ILE A 147 13.97 1.50 -0.48
C ILE A 147 15.18 1.87 0.36
N LYS A 148 16.09 2.67 -0.20
CA LYS A 148 17.25 3.17 0.56
C LYS A 148 16.78 4.09 1.70
N PRO A 149 17.07 3.77 2.97
CA PRO A 149 16.68 4.62 4.08
C PRO A 149 17.42 5.95 4.04
N THR A 150 16.70 7.04 4.28
CA THR A 150 17.26 8.40 4.39
C THR A 150 17.25 8.93 5.83
N PHE A 151 16.48 8.29 6.72
CA PHE A 151 16.41 8.60 8.15
C PHE A 151 15.98 7.35 8.96
N PRO A 152 16.14 7.31 10.29
CA PRO A 152 15.70 6.18 11.13
C PRO A 152 14.18 6.22 11.35
N ASN A 153 13.40 5.67 10.41
CA ASN A 153 11.93 5.65 10.48
C ASN A 153 11.42 4.44 11.28
N THR A 154 10.73 4.66 12.40
CA THR A 154 10.18 3.59 13.25
C THR A 154 8.85 3.01 12.77
N GLY A 155 8.24 3.61 11.75
CA GLY A 155 6.98 3.18 11.15
C GLY A 155 7.13 2.14 10.03
N PHE A 156 8.36 1.90 9.55
CA PHE A 156 8.63 0.98 8.44
C PHE A 156 9.27 -0.32 8.91
N GLY A 157 9.03 -1.38 8.13
CA GLY A 157 9.84 -2.59 8.19
C GLY A 157 11.22 -2.36 7.57
N TYR A 158 12.22 -3.08 8.07
CA TYR A 158 13.59 -3.05 7.58
C TYR A 158 14.01 -4.43 7.08
N ILE A 159 14.76 -4.44 5.98
CA ILE A 159 15.26 -5.62 5.29
C ILE A 159 16.78 -5.60 5.37
N GLU A 160 17.36 -6.53 6.12
CA GLU A 160 18.80 -6.73 6.09
C GLU A 160 19.17 -7.62 4.90
N PHE A 161 20.13 -7.20 4.10
CA PHE A 161 20.64 -8.00 2.98
C PHE A 161 22.10 -8.37 3.16
N ASP A 162 22.54 -9.40 2.43
CA ASP A 162 23.95 -9.80 2.40
C ASP A 162 24.82 -8.67 1.82
N LYS A 163 25.54 -7.99 2.71
CA LYS A 163 26.42 -6.85 2.40
C LYS A 163 27.54 -7.22 1.41
N LYS A 164 27.93 -8.50 1.32
CA LYS A 164 29.00 -8.96 0.43
C LYS A 164 28.51 -9.26 -0.98
N SER A 165 27.19 -9.32 -1.20
CA SER A 165 26.63 -9.60 -2.53
C SER A 165 26.86 -8.42 -3.48
N THR A 166 27.52 -8.70 -4.60
CA THR A 166 27.65 -7.80 -5.75
C THR A 166 26.53 -7.95 -6.79
N LYS A 167 25.62 -8.92 -6.58
CA LYS A 167 24.45 -9.12 -7.44
C LYS A 167 23.43 -8.02 -7.21
N GLU A 168 22.67 -7.71 -8.26
CA GLU A 168 21.58 -6.74 -8.23
C GLU A 168 20.47 -7.17 -7.24
N LEU A 169 19.99 -8.41 -7.38
CA LEU A 169 19.14 -9.08 -6.40
C LEU A 169 19.99 -9.66 -5.27
N LYS A 170 19.72 -9.23 -4.04
CA LYS A 170 20.50 -9.59 -2.85
C LYS A 170 19.70 -10.52 -1.96
N LYS A 171 20.35 -11.57 -1.44
CA LYS A 171 19.70 -12.46 -0.48
C LYS A 171 19.40 -11.69 0.81
N VAL A 172 18.19 -11.84 1.33
CA VAL A 172 17.78 -11.26 2.61
C VAL A 172 18.32 -12.13 3.74
N ALA A 173 18.93 -11.49 4.74
CA ALA A 173 19.40 -12.11 5.95
C ALA A 173 18.28 -12.18 7.00
N GLN A 174 17.54 -11.08 7.19
CA GLN A 174 16.41 -11.00 8.11
C GLN A 174 15.47 -9.84 7.77
N PHE A 175 14.22 -9.96 8.21
CA PHE A 175 13.25 -8.86 8.30
C PHE A 175 13.13 -8.39 9.74
N ARG A 176 12.95 -7.08 9.92
CA ARG A 176 12.72 -6.43 11.22
C ARG A 176 11.58 -5.44 11.08
N GLU A 177 10.40 -5.77 11.59
CA GLU A 177 9.23 -4.91 11.49
C GLU A 177 9.24 -3.82 12.58
N LYS A 178 9.14 -2.55 12.17
CA LYS A 178 8.93 -1.38 13.04
C LYS A 178 9.85 -1.35 14.28
N PRO A 179 11.18 -1.28 14.09
CA PRO A 179 12.12 -1.16 15.20
C PRO A 179 11.92 0.14 15.98
N ASP A 180 12.44 0.20 17.20
CA ASP A 180 12.59 1.47 17.90
C ASP A 180 13.63 2.38 17.21
N TYR A 181 13.69 3.63 17.65
CA TYR A 181 14.50 4.66 17.00
C TYR A 181 16.01 4.37 17.06
N GLU A 182 16.50 3.85 18.18
CA GLU A 182 17.94 3.56 18.34
C GLU A 182 18.34 2.39 17.45
N VAL A 183 17.53 1.33 17.40
CA VAL A 183 17.73 0.20 16.48
C VAL A 183 17.67 0.65 15.02
N ALA A 184 16.71 1.51 14.65
CA ALA A 184 16.63 2.06 13.30
C ALA A 184 17.88 2.87 12.92
N LYS A 185 18.44 3.63 13.86
CA LYS A 185 19.68 4.40 13.66
C LYS A 185 20.89 3.48 13.47
N GLU A 186 20.97 2.40 14.23
CA GLU A 186 21.98 1.35 14.04
C GLU A 186 21.88 0.74 12.64
N PHE A 187 20.68 0.39 12.17
CA PHE A 187 20.47 -0.17 10.82
C PHE A 187 21.02 0.74 9.71
N LEU A 188 20.80 2.05 9.82
CA LEU A 188 21.36 3.03 8.88
C LEU A 188 22.89 3.03 8.91
N SER A 189 23.49 2.97 10.11
CA SER A 189 24.95 2.96 10.28
C SER A 189 25.62 1.72 9.68
N GLN A 190 24.93 0.56 9.70
CA GLN A 190 25.45 -0.69 9.15
C GLN A 190 25.47 -0.69 7.61
N GLY A 191 24.57 0.07 6.97
CA GLY A 191 24.56 0.33 5.53
C GLY A 191 24.12 -0.86 4.66
N ASN A 192 23.64 -1.94 5.26
CA ASN A 192 23.08 -3.13 4.57
C ASN A 192 21.59 -3.34 4.87
N PHE A 193 20.88 -2.26 5.19
CA PHE A 193 19.45 -2.27 5.44
C PHE A 193 18.69 -1.43 4.42
N LEU A 194 17.51 -1.91 4.04
CA LEU A 194 16.54 -1.21 3.20
C LEU A 194 15.20 -1.13 3.91
N TRP A 195 14.39 -0.11 3.62
CA TRP A 195 12.99 -0.11 4.04
C TRP A 195 12.17 -1.10 3.21
N ASN A 196 11.25 -1.81 3.85
CA ASN A 196 10.26 -2.65 3.21
C ASN A 196 9.18 -1.76 2.57
N ALA A 197 9.11 -1.76 1.24
CA ALA A 197 8.10 -1.01 0.50
C ALA A 197 6.71 -1.66 0.53
N GLY A 198 6.55 -2.84 1.15
CA GLY A 198 5.30 -3.61 1.10
C GLY A 198 4.95 -4.11 -0.30
N ILE A 199 5.93 -4.17 -1.21
CA ILE A 199 5.78 -4.59 -2.60
C ILE A 199 6.55 -5.90 -2.80
N PHE A 200 5.83 -6.94 -3.18
CA PHE A 200 6.37 -8.30 -3.24
C PHE A 200 6.12 -8.95 -4.59
N MET A 201 7.03 -9.81 -5.03
CA MET A 201 6.93 -10.54 -6.29
C MET A 201 7.27 -12.01 -6.06
N TRP A 202 6.50 -12.90 -6.68
CA TRP A 202 6.73 -14.35 -6.60
C TRP A 202 5.95 -15.08 -7.71
N SER A 203 6.37 -16.31 -8.03
CA SER A 203 5.48 -17.19 -8.76
C SER A 203 4.31 -17.60 -7.89
N VAL A 204 3.16 -17.80 -8.51
CA VAL A 204 1.94 -18.26 -7.83
C VAL A 204 2.18 -19.62 -7.18
N LYS A 205 2.90 -20.51 -7.87
CA LYS A 205 3.33 -21.80 -7.31
C LYS A 205 4.15 -21.62 -6.02
N THR A 206 5.13 -20.72 -6.02
CA THR A 206 6.01 -20.49 -4.87
C THR A 206 5.24 -19.98 -3.66
N ILE A 207 4.37 -18.98 -3.84
CA ILE A 207 3.64 -18.43 -2.70
C ILE A 207 2.61 -19.42 -2.15
N VAL A 208 1.90 -20.16 -3.01
CA VAL A 208 0.95 -21.19 -2.57
C VAL A 208 1.68 -22.30 -1.79
N ASN A 209 2.85 -22.74 -2.26
CA ASN A 209 3.68 -23.69 -1.53
C ASN A 209 4.17 -23.13 -0.18
N ALA A 210 4.50 -21.84 -0.12
CA ALA A 210 4.88 -21.20 1.15
C ALA A 210 3.72 -21.20 2.15
N PHE A 211 2.50 -20.89 1.73
CA PHE A 211 1.30 -21.02 2.57
C PHE A 211 1.08 -22.45 3.03
N LYS A 212 1.20 -23.44 2.14
CA LYS A 212 1.08 -24.85 2.50
C LYS A 212 2.07 -25.27 3.59
N ASN A 213 3.29 -24.73 3.59
CA ASN A 213 4.35 -25.09 4.54
C ASN A 213 4.31 -24.30 5.85
N TYR A 214 3.99 -23.01 5.80
CA TYR A 214 4.10 -22.12 6.96
C TYR A 214 2.77 -21.75 7.61
N GLN A 215 1.67 -21.92 6.88
CA GLN A 215 0.30 -21.52 7.21
C GLN A 215 -0.70 -22.59 6.76
N SER A 216 -0.44 -23.85 7.11
CA SER A 216 -1.14 -25.02 6.55
C SER A 216 -2.65 -25.01 6.79
N GLU A 217 -3.10 -24.56 7.97
CA GLU A 217 -4.53 -24.47 8.30
C GLU A 217 -5.24 -23.44 7.40
N GLN A 218 -4.64 -22.27 7.23
CA GLN A 218 -5.14 -21.24 6.33
C GLN A 218 -5.10 -21.72 4.87
N TYR A 219 -4.02 -22.38 4.43
CA TYR A 219 -3.97 -23.00 3.11
C TYR A 219 -5.12 -23.99 2.89
N GLN A 220 -5.34 -24.93 3.81
CA GLN A 220 -6.40 -25.93 3.71
C GLN A 220 -7.80 -25.30 3.68
N LEU A 221 -8.03 -24.27 4.50
CA LEU A 221 -9.28 -23.54 4.53
C LEU A 221 -9.65 -23.00 3.13
N PHE A 222 -8.71 -22.35 2.45
CA PHE A 222 -8.96 -21.78 1.12
C PHE A 222 -8.83 -22.82 -0.01
N GLU A 223 -7.94 -23.81 0.09
CA GLU A 223 -7.77 -24.84 -0.94
C GLU A 223 -9.00 -25.75 -1.09
N SER A 224 -9.75 -25.96 0.00
CA SER A 224 -11.01 -26.71 -0.02
C SER A 224 -12.06 -26.14 -1.00
N GLY A 225 -11.96 -24.85 -1.35
CA GLY A 225 -12.82 -24.15 -2.30
C GLY A 225 -12.27 -24.05 -3.72
N MET A 226 -11.18 -24.74 -4.06
CA MET A 226 -10.52 -24.61 -5.36
C MET A 226 -11.48 -24.84 -6.55
N SER A 227 -12.45 -25.76 -6.42
CA SER A 227 -13.48 -25.99 -7.44
C SER A 227 -14.40 -24.78 -7.67
N CYS A 228 -14.63 -23.97 -6.63
CA CYS A 228 -15.52 -22.81 -6.64
C CYS A 228 -14.85 -21.55 -7.21
N TYR A 229 -13.51 -21.44 -7.18
CA TYR A 229 -12.85 -20.21 -7.64
C TYR A 229 -13.10 -19.90 -9.11
N ASN A 230 -13.31 -18.62 -9.41
CA ASN A 230 -13.66 -18.09 -10.72
C ASN A 230 -14.97 -18.67 -11.30
N THR A 231 -15.88 -19.14 -10.44
CA THR A 231 -17.25 -19.55 -10.80
C THR A 231 -18.27 -18.74 -10.00
N ASN A 232 -19.56 -18.96 -10.27
CA ASN A 232 -20.64 -18.31 -9.53
C ASN A 232 -20.69 -18.72 -8.04
N ASP A 233 -20.09 -19.85 -7.67
CA ASP A 233 -20.10 -20.38 -6.30
C ASP A 233 -19.04 -19.73 -5.40
N GLU A 234 -18.08 -19.01 -5.99
CA GLU A 234 -16.96 -18.39 -5.28
C GLU A 234 -17.41 -17.47 -4.16
N ARG A 235 -18.40 -16.61 -4.43
CA ARG A 235 -18.87 -15.61 -3.45
C ARG A 235 -19.40 -16.30 -2.19
N THR A 236 -20.23 -17.32 -2.35
CA THR A 236 -20.80 -18.09 -1.23
C THR A 236 -19.70 -18.74 -0.41
N PHE A 237 -18.75 -19.42 -1.08
CA PHE A 237 -17.63 -20.07 -0.40
C PHE A 237 -16.79 -19.06 0.42
N ILE A 238 -16.50 -17.89 -0.16
CA ILE A 238 -15.70 -16.85 0.49
C ILE A 238 -16.44 -16.22 1.67
N GLN A 239 -17.73 -15.92 1.53
CA GLN A 239 -18.54 -15.39 2.63
C GLN A 239 -18.55 -16.34 3.84
N GLU A 240 -18.62 -17.65 3.59
CA GLU A 240 -18.64 -18.66 4.66
C GLU A 240 -17.27 -18.92 5.28
N ASN A 241 -16.19 -18.90 4.50
CA ASN A 241 -14.89 -19.41 4.94
C ASN A 241 -13.86 -18.31 5.22
N TYR A 242 -13.87 -17.20 4.49
CA TYR A 242 -12.92 -16.11 4.71
C TYR A 242 -12.96 -15.55 6.14
N PRO A 243 -14.13 -15.36 6.80
CA PRO A 243 -14.17 -14.94 8.19
C PRO A 243 -13.54 -15.93 9.18
N LYS A 244 -13.28 -17.19 8.80
CA LYS A 244 -12.59 -18.17 9.65
C LYS A 244 -11.06 -18.08 9.55
N ALA A 245 -10.54 -17.33 8.58
CA ALA A 245 -9.11 -17.16 8.38
C ALA A 245 -8.45 -16.42 9.56
N GLU A 246 -7.21 -16.80 9.86
CA GLU A 246 -6.37 -16.06 10.80
C GLU A 246 -6.17 -14.61 10.35
N ASN A 247 -6.23 -13.67 11.30
CA ASN A 247 -5.96 -12.26 11.04
C ASN A 247 -4.46 -11.98 11.15
N ILE A 248 -3.71 -12.19 10.06
CA ILE A 248 -2.24 -12.16 10.05
C ILE A 248 -1.69 -11.49 8.78
N SER A 249 -0.60 -10.72 8.90
CA SER A 249 0.06 -10.12 7.74
C SER A 249 0.96 -11.13 7.02
N ILE A 250 1.21 -10.89 5.74
CA ILE A 250 2.11 -11.70 4.94
C ILE A 250 3.55 -11.71 5.48
N ASP A 251 3.96 -10.61 6.11
CA ASP A 251 5.27 -10.45 6.73
C ASP A 251 5.48 -11.52 7.82
N TYR A 252 4.55 -11.63 8.77
CA TYR A 252 4.60 -12.63 9.84
C TYR A 252 4.29 -14.05 9.33
N ALA A 253 3.30 -14.17 8.45
CA ALA A 253 2.81 -15.46 7.99
C ALA A 253 3.86 -16.23 7.18
N ILE A 254 4.61 -15.52 6.32
CA ILE A 254 5.49 -16.12 5.31
C ILE A 254 6.90 -15.52 5.33
N LEU A 255 7.04 -14.19 5.29
CA LEU A 255 8.34 -13.56 5.02
C LEU A 255 9.35 -13.76 6.18
N GLU A 256 8.93 -13.62 7.43
CA GLU A 256 9.82 -13.86 8.58
C GLU A 256 10.23 -15.35 8.71
N ARG A 257 9.48 -16.27 8.09
CA ARG A 257 9.71 -17.72 8.16
C ARG A 257 10.51 -18.27 6.97
N SER A 258 10.46 -17.61 5.83
CA SER A 258 11.09 -18.08 4.59
C SER A 258 12.59 -17.79 4.56
N ARG A 259 13.37 -18.74 4.04
CA ARG A 259 14.83 -18.62 3.86
C ARG A 259 15.24 -18.24 2.42
N SER A 260 14.27 -18.15 1.53
CA SER A 260 14.46 -17.96 0.08
C SER A 260 13.95 -16.59 -0.36
N ILE A 261 14.33 -15.55 0.38
CA ILE A 261 13.91 -14.17 0.09
C ILE A 261 15.07 -13.39 -0.52
N PHE A 262 14.76 -12.63 -1.57
CA PHE A 262 15.66 -11.72 -2.23
C PHE A 262 15.07 -10.31 -2.25
N VAL A 263 15.91 -9.31 -2.04
CA VAL A 263 15.56 -7.91 -2.16
C VAL A 263 16.27 -7.29 -3.35
N LEU A 264 15.53 -6.52 -4.13
CA LEU A 264 16.08 -5.61 -5.12
C LEU A 264 16.08 -4.21 -4.51
N PRO A 265 17.25 -3.56 -4.32
CA PRO A 265 17.29 -2.14 -3.98
C PRO A 265 16.61 -1.33 -5.09
N ALA A 266 15.53 -0.65 -4.76
CA ALA A 266 14.73 0.10 -5.72
C ALA A 266 15.52 1.26 -6.32
N THR A 267 15.31 1.48 -7.62
CA THR A 267 15.94 2.56 -8.39
C THR A 267 15.00 3.75 -8.64
N PHE A 268 13.74 3.64 -8.21
CA PHE A 268 12.70 4.65 -8.29
C PHE A 268 12.51 5.42 -6.97
N ASP A 269 11.87 6.57 -7.05
CA ASP A 269 11.39 7.32 -5.89
C ASP A 269 10.16 6.64 -5.26
N TRP A 270 10.07 6.63 -3.94
CA TRP A 270 8.94 6.01 -3.25
C TRP A 270 8.53 6.79 -2.02
N ASN A 271 7.24 6.78 -1.73
CA ASN A 271 6.67 7.22 -0.46
C ASN A 271 5.36 6.47 -0.19
N ASP A 272 5.15 6.04 1.05
CA ASP A 272 3.92 5.36 1.47
C ASP A 272 2.73 6.33 1.61
N LEU A 273 2.99 7.64 1.56
CA LEU A 273 2.06 8.71 1.89
C LEU A 273 1.31 8.38 3.18
N GLY A 274 2.03 8.10 4.27
CA GLY A 274 1.42 7.64 5.53
C GLY A 274 0.81 8.75 6.40
N THR A 275 1.26 10.01 6.21
CA THR A 275 0.85 11.19 6.99
C THR A 275 0.78 12.48 6.15
N TRP A 276 0.16 13.53 6.69
CA TRP A 276 0.18 14.87 6.09
C TRP A 276 1.57 15.45 5.92
N GLY A 277 2.50 15.19 6.85
CA GLY A 277 3.91 15.55 6.74
C GLY A 277 4.60 14.82 5.59
N SER A 278 4.31 13.53 5.42
CA SER A 278 4.83 12.75 4.27
C SER A 278 4.34 13.32 2.93
N LEU A 279 3.09 13.81 2.89
CA LEU A 279 2.55 14.50 1.72
C LEU A 279 3.18 15.89 1.52
N TYR A 280 3.33 16.67 2.60
CA TYR A 280 4.01 17.97 2.59
C TYR A 280 5.43 17.86 2.01
N ASP A 281 6.18 16.83 2.40
CA ASP A 281 7.54 16.60 1.91
C ASP A 281 7.60 16.37 0.39
N LYS A 282 6.52 15.84 -0.21
CA LYS A 282 6.43 15.56 -1.65
C LYS A 282 5.88 16.68 -2.49
N LEU A 283 5.01 17.52 -1.94
CA LEU A 283 4.44 18.62 -2.69
C LEU A 283 5.48 19.69 -3.00
N GLU A 284 5.28 20.41 -4.10
CA GLU A 284 5.97 21.68 -4.32
C GLU A 284 5.55 22.67 -3.23
N LYS A 285 6.51 23.51 -2.80
CA LYS A 285 6.26 24.53 -1.79
C LYS A 285 6.36 25.92 -2.40
N ASP A 286 5.61 26.87 -1.84
CA ASP A 286 5.79 28.28 -2.14
C ASP A 286 7.08 28.85 -1.51
N ASN A 287 7.31 30.15 -1.68
CA ASN A 287 8.49 30.85 -1.16
C ASN A 287 8.59 30.82 0.38
N ASP A 288 7.47 30.61 1.07
CA ASP A 288 7.37 30.53 2.52
C ASP A 288 7.29 29.07 3.01
N ASN A 289 7.65 28.11 2.15
CA ASN A 289 7.62 26.68 2.42
C ASN A 289 6.20 26.13 2.72
N ASN A 290 5.12 26.80 2.32
CA ASN A 290 3.79 26.20 2.44
C ASN A 290 3.52 25.24 1.29
N ALA A 291 2.97 24.07 1.60
CA ALA A 291 2.47 23.12 0.62
C ALA A 291 0.95 23.29 0.48
N VAL A 292 0.47 23.53 -0.73
CA VAL A 292 -0.94 23.85 -0.99
C VAL A 292 -1.54 22.84 -1.98
N VAL A 293 -2.70 22.29 -1.64
CA VAL A 293 -3.48 21.42 -2.52
C VAL A 293 -4.85 22.05 -2.81
N ASN A 294 -5.17 22.19 -4.11
CA ASN A 294 -6.43 22.69 -4.70
C ASN A 294 -6.84 24.15 -4.42
N GLY A 295 -6.66 24.65 -3.20
CA GLY A 295 -7.13 25.97 -2.76
C GLY A 295 -6.35 27.16 -3.33
N LYS A 296 -6.94 28.35 -3.22
CA LYS A 296 -6.24 29.62 -3.43
C LYS A 296 -5.83 30.18 -2.07
N VAL A 297 -4.53 30.28 -1.80
CA VAL A 297 -4.05 30.66 -0.47
C VAL A 297 -3.42 32.05 -0.51
N LEU A 298 -3.83 32.90 0.43
CA LEU A 298 -3.13 34.12 0.80
C LEU A 298 -2.46 33.87 2.16
N VAL A 299 -1.14 33.93 2.21
CA VAL A 299 -0.36 33.79 3.43
C VAL A 299 0.22 35.14 3.84
N ASP A 300 0.16 35.45 5.13
CA ASP A 300 0.88 36.57 5.75
C ASP A 300 1.57 36.07 7.01
N ASN A 301 2.85 36.38 7.22
CA ASN A 301 3.64 35.89 8.35
C ASN A 301 3.55 34.35 8.64
N ALA A 302 3.21 33.55 7.63
CA ALA A 302 2.88 32.14 7.76
C ALA A 302 3.78 31.27 6.88
N ASN A 303 4.39 30.24 7.47
CA ASN A 303 5.38 29.41 6.77
C ASN A 303 5.33 27.93 7.20
N GLY A 304 5.79 27.05 6.30
CA GLY A 304 5.92 25.62 6.59
C GLY A 304 4.59 24.87 6.77
N ASN A 305 3.47 25.45 6.33
CA ASN A 305 2.14 24.87 6.55
C ASN A 305 1.76 23.86 5.46
N MET A 306 1.00 22.83 5.83
CA MET A 306 0.33 21.92 4.91
C MET A 306 -1.14 22.35 4.79
N ILE A 307 -1.55 22.84 3.63
CA ILE A 307 -2.87 23.43 3.41
C ILE A 307 -3.61 22.65 2.33
N ARG A 308 -4.80 22.14 2.65
CA ARG A 308 -5.71 21.53 1.67
C ARG A 308 -7.11 22.06 1.86
N SER A 309 -7.76 22.45 0.78
CA SER A 309 -9.14 22.92 0.78
C SER A 309 -9.86 22.54 -0.51
N PRO A 310 -11.20 22.69 -0.58
CA PRO A 310 -11.94 22.50 -1.82
C PRO A 310 -11.41 23.42 -2.94
N LYS A 311 -11.43 22.90 -4.17
CA LYS A 311 -10.96 23.64 -5.35
C LYS A 311 -11.67 24.99 -5.46
N GLY A 312 -10.88 26.05 -5.60
CA GLY A 312 -11.39 27.42 -5.77
C GLY A 312 -11.72 28.17 -4.48
N LYS A 313 -11.72 27.51 -3.31
CA LYS A 313 -11.87 28.20 -2.02
C LYS A 313 -10.67 29.12 -1.78
N VAL A 314 -10.93 30.32 -1.28
CA VAL A 314 -9.89 31.25 -0.81
C VAL A 314 -9.62 30.97 0.66
N VAL A 315 -8.37 30.71 1.01
CA VAL A 315 -7.90 30.47 2.38
C VAL A 315 -6.92 31.58 2.73
N VAL A 316 -7.16 32.27 3.84
CA VAL A 316 -6.27 33.31 4.36
C VAL A 316 -5.63 32.79 5.64
N VAL A 317 -4.30 32.77 5.69
CA VAL A 317 -3.53 32.28 6.84
C VAL A 317 -2.57 33.37 7.28
N ASP A 318 -2.76 33.88 8.50
CA ASP A 318 -1.84 34.84 9.12
C ASP A 318 -1.19 34.24 10.38
N GLY A 319 0.13 34.36 10.48
CA GLY A 319 0.91 34.03 11.67
C GLY A 319 1.08 32.54 12.03
N LEU A 320 0.46 31.61 11.28
CA LEU A 320 0.62 30.17 11.53
C LEU A 320 1.91 29.62 10.93
N LYS A 321 2.65 28.86 11.74
CA LYS A 321 3.92 28.22 11.34
C LYS A 321 3.90 26.74 11.66
N ASP A 322 4.24 25.92 10.68
CA ASP A 322 4.25 24.46 10.80
C ASP A 322 2.91 23.87 11.26
N TYR A 323 1.80 24.33 10.68
CA TYR A 323 0.46 23.77 10.90
C TYR A 323 -0.02 22.92 9.71
N ILE A 324 -0.87 21.94 10.02
CA ILE A 324 -1.72 21.22 9.08
C ILE A 324 -3.09 21.87 9.13
N ILE A 325 -3.56 22.37 7.98
CA ILE A 325 -4.83 23.08 7.78
C ILE A 325 -5.60 22.36 6.67
N ILE A 326 -6.56 21.53 7.06
CA ILE A 326 -7.29 20.65 6.14
C ILE A 326 -8.78 20.93 6.26
N ASP A 327 -9.36 21.38 5.15
CA ASP A 327 -10.76 21.74 5.04
C ASP A 327 -11.49 20.74 4.14
N LYS A 328 -12.51 20.09 4.70
CA LYS A 328 -13.32 19.08 4.04
C LYS A 328 -14.75 19.13 4.56
N GLU A 329 -15.66 19.63 3.73
CA GLU A 329 -17.10 19.68 4.02
C GLU A 329 -17.38 20.33 5.39
N GLU A 330 -17.93 19.56 6.34
CA GLU A 330 -18.30 20.03 7.68
C GLU A 330 -17.12 20.07 8.66
N VAL A 331 -15.92 19.68 8.24
CA VAL A 331 -14.75 19.56 9.12
C VAL A 331 -13.58 20.41 8.62
N LEU A 332 -13.12 21.30 9.50
CA LEU A 332 -11.85 22.01 9.39
C LEU A 332 -10.90 21.52 10.48
N LEU A 333 -9.85 20.81 10.08
CA LEU A 333 -8.75 20.40 10.95
C LEU A 333 -7.64 21.45 10.91
N ILE A 334 -7.30 21.99 12.07
CA ILE A 334 -6.10 22.82 12.27
C ILE A 334 -5.30 22.22 13.43
N CYS A 335 -4.11 21.69 13.15
CA CYS A 335 -3.25 21.15 14.19
C CYS A 335 -1.76 21.36 13.88
N PRO A 336 -0.88 21.43 14.89
CA PRO A 336 0.56 21.47 14.65
C PRO A 336 1.03 20.26 13.84
N LYS A 337 1.91 20.48 12.87
CA LYS A 337 2.50 19.43 12.02
C LYS A 337 3.24 18.37 12.85
N SER A 338 3.87 18.78 13.95
CA SER A 338 4.54 17.88 14.91
C SER A 338 3.60 16.89 15.61
N LYS A 339 2.27 17.12 15.58
CA LYS A 339 1.25 16.26 16.18
C LYS A 339 0.49 15.42 15.15
N GLU A 340 1.00 15.29 13.92
CA GLU A 340 0.29 14.55 12.86
C GLU A 340 -0.03 13.08 13.23
N GLN A 341 0.80 12.43 14.04
CA GLN A 341 0.56 11.05 14.50
C GLN A 341 -0.64 10.96 15.46
N ASP A 342 -0.99 12.07 16.13
CA ASP A 342 -2.11 12.16 17.05
C ASP A 342 -3.46 12.39 16.35
N ILE A 343 -3.50 12.55 15.03
CA ILE A 343 -4.76 12.76 14.28
C ILE A 343 -5.77 11.63 14.54
N LYS A 344 -5.31 10.37 14.69
CA LYS A 344 -6.18 9.26 15.09
C LYS A 344 -6.82 9.46 16.47
N LYS A 345 -6.10 10.06 17.41
CA LYS A 345 -6.62 10.39 18.74
C LYS A 345 -7.60 11.57 18.66
N ILE A 346 -7.33 12.55 17.79
CA ILE A 346 -8.24 13.66 17.51
C ILE A 346 -9.56 13.12 16.95
N LEU A 347 -9.48 12.22 15.97
CA LEU A 347 -10.63 11.55 15.37
C LEU A 347 -11.50 10.83 16.43
N SER A 348 -10.86 10.06 17.33
CA SER A 348 -11.58 9.41 18.43
C SER A 348 -12.34 10.42 19.30
N LYS A 349 -11.70 11.55 19.64
CA LYS A 349 -12.36 12.60 20.44
C LYS A 349 -13.52 13.28 19.70
N VAL A 350 -13.42 13.41 18.37
CA VAL A 350 -14.50 13.95 17.54
C VAL A 350 -15.70 12.99 17.55
N LYS A 351 -15.46 11.69 17.36
CA LYS A 351 -16.51 10.65 17.49
C LYS A 351 -17.22 10.73 18.83
N ASP A 352 -16.45 10.75 19.93
CA ASP A 352 -16.99 10.76 21.29
C ASP A 352 -17.83 12.01 21.58
N LYS A 353 -17.46 13.16 20.99
CA LYS A 353 -18.08 14.45 21.28
C LYS A 353 -19.24 14.81 20.35
N PHE A 354 -19.14 14.45 19.07
CA PHE A 354 -20.05 14.92 18.02
C PHE A 354 -20.73 13.80 17.22
N GLY A 355 -20.33 12.54 17.41
CA GLY A 355 -20.89 11.37 16.74
C GLY A 355 -20.04 10.87 15.56
N ASP A 356 -20.38 9.67 15.08
CA ASP A 356 -19.63 8.98 14.03
C ASP A 356 -19.75 9.63 12.64
N GLN A 357 -20.73 10.52 12.42
CA GLN A 357 -20.93 11.17 11.13
C GLN A 357 -19.79 12.12 10.71
N TYR A 358 -18.89 12.47 11.64
CA TYR A 358 -17.74 13.34 11.38
C TYR A 358 -16.42 12.57 11.25
N ALA A 359 -16.45 11.24 11.08
CA ALA A 359 -15.28 10.40 11.32
C ALA A 359 -14.85 9.43 10.21
#